data_AF-A0A2T5JW97-F1
#
_entry.id   AF-A0A2T5JW97-F1
#
_cell.length_a   1.000
_cell.length_b   1.000
_cell.length_c   1.000
_cell.angle_alpha   90.00
_cell.angle_beta   90.00
_cell.angle_gamma   90.00
#
_symmetry.space_group_name_H-M   'P 1'
#
loop_
_entity.id
_entity.type
_entity.pdbx_description
1 polymer ?
#
loop_
_entity_poly.entity_id
_entity_poly.type
_entity_poly.pdbx_seq_one_letter_code
_entity_poly.pdbx_strand_id
1 'polypeptide(L)'
;MAKANSTRFPKQLMEVQDLLMESGHVAQFVKDMSLNTDVNLEAGELSGFFFVMQDLIHRIKKAERLLTEYRDGIATTENEVA
;
A
#
# COMPACT_ATOMS: atom_id res chain seq x y z
N MET A 1 -32.00 -12.10 -3.23
CA MET A 1 -31.28 -10.93 -2.68
C MET A 1 -29.90 -10.89 -3.31
N ALA A 2 -29.59 -9.87 -4.13
CA ALA A 2 -28.33 -9.79 -4.86
C ALA A 2 -27.18 -9.31 -3.95
N LYS A 3 -26.07 -10.05 -4.02
CA LYS A 3 -24.82 -9.99 -3.26
C LYS A 3 -24.23 -8.58 -3.09
N ALA A 4 -24.44 -7.94 -1.94
CA ALA A 4 -23.69 -6.73 -1.55
C ALA A 4 -22.17 -7.00 -1.41
N ASN A 5 -21.78 -8.24 -1.12
CA ASN A 5 -20.39 -8.67 -1.08
C ASN A 5 -19.73 -8.76 -2.47
N SER A 6 -20.48 -8.91 -3.56
CA SER A 6 -19.91 -9.13 -4.91
C SER A 6 -19.16 -7.92 -5.47
N THR A 7 -19.48 -6.71 -5.02
CA THR A 7 -18.87 -5.45 -5.52
C THR A 7 -17.85 -4.84 -4.57
N ARG A 8 -17.73 -5.33 -3.33
CA ARG A 8 -16.79 -4.82 -2.32
C ARG A 8 -15.38 -5.35 -2.55
N PHE A 9 -15.27 -6.64 -2.84
CA PHE A 9 -13.99 -7.32 -3.06
C PHE A 9 -13.20 -6.81 -4.29
N PRO A 10 -13.82 -6.55 -5.46
CA PRO A 10 -13.10 -5.98 -6.60
C PRO A 10 -12.55 -4.57 -6.34
N LYS A 11 -13.28 -3.76 -5.55
CA LYS A 11 -12.84 -2.40 -5.20
C LYS A 11 -11.65 -2.39 -4.25
N GLN A 12 -11.63 -3.30 -3.27
CA GLN A 12 -10.49 -3.43 -2.34
C GLN A 12 -9.22 -3.87 -3.06
N LEU A 13 -9.31 -4.80 -4.01
CA LEU A 13 -8.15 -5.22 -4.81
C LEU A 13 -7.62 -4.10 -5.71
N MET A 14 -8.52 -3.31 -6.33
CA MET A 14 -8.12 -2.12 -7.09
C MET A 14 -7.40 -1.10 -6.20
N GLU A 15 -7.94 -0.80 -5.02
CA GLU A 15 -7.31 0.12 -4.06
C GLU A 15 -5.93 -0.38 -3.60
N VAL A 16 -5.78 -1.69 -3.36
CA VAL A 16 -4.47 -2.30 -3.05
C VAL A 16 -3.49 -2.09 -4.20
N GLN A 17 -3.93 -2.34 -5.44
CA GLN A 17 -3.08 -2.19 -6.62
C GLN A 17 -2.61 -0.74 -6.78
N ASP A 18 -3.51 0.23 -6.61
CA ASP A 18 -3.19 1.66 -6.67
C ASP A 18 -2.16 2.04 -5.59
N LEU A 19 -2.42 1.64 -4.33
CA LEU A 19 -1.52 1.92 -3.21
C LEU A 19 -0.11 1.35 -3.44
N LEU A 20 -0.02 0.12 -3.95
CA LEU A 20 1.27 -0.53 -4.22
C LEU A 20 1.98 0.10 -5.42
N MET A 21 1.26 0.49 -6.47
CA MET A 21 1.83 1.15 -7.64
C MET A 21 2.42 2.51 -7.27
N GLU A 22 1.67 3.32 -6.52
CA GLU A 22 2.13 4.62 -6.02
C GLU A 22 3.33 4.46 -5.09
N SER A 23 3.26 3.49 -4.17
CA SER A 23 4.38 3.14 -3.27
C SER A 23 5.63 2.75 -4.06
N GLY A 24 5.47 1.99 -5.15
CA GLY A 24 6.55 1.61 -6.05
C GLY A 24 7.22 2.82 -6.71
N HIS A 25 6.44 3.80 -7.17
CA HIS A 25 6.98 5.04 -7.74
C HIS A 25 7.80 5.84 -6.72
N VAL A 26 7.30 5.97 -5.49
CA VAL A 26 8.01 6.67 -4.41
C VAL A 26 9.29 5.92 -4.01
N ALA A 27 9.22 4.59 -3.89
CA ALA A 27 10.38 3.76 -3.58
C ALA A 27 11.47 3.84 -4.65
N GLN A 28 11.07 3.87 -5.93
CA GLN A 28 11.99 4.04 -7.06
C GLN A 28 12.66 5.42 -7.01
N PHE A 29 11.91 6.49 -6.74
CA PHE A 29 12.47 7.82 -6.52
C PHE A 29 13.51 7.85 -5.39
N VAL A 30 13.20 7.27 -4.24
CA VAL A 30 14.12 7.21 -3.08
C VAL A 30 15.39 6.42 -3.41
N LYS A 31 15.25 5.31 -4.14
CA LYS A 31 16.38 4.50 -4.62
C LYS A 31 17.28 5.29 -5.57
N ASP A 32 16.71 6.02 -6.52
CA ASP A 32 17.48 6.82 -7.48
C ASP A 32 18.20 7.98 -6.79
N MET A 33 17.62 8.52 -5.72
CA MET A 33 18.27 9.53 -4.87
C MET A 33 19.43 8.95 -4.05
N SER A 34 19.29 7.73 -3.51
CA SER A 34 20.30 7.11 -2.64
C SER A 34 21.47 6.45 -3.39
N LEU A 35 21.28 6.07 -4.65
CA LEU A 35 22.34 5.45 -5.47
C LEU A 35 23.34 6.47 -6.05
N ASN A 36 23.05 7.77 -5.99
CA ASN A 36 23.83 8.78 -6.70
C ASN A 36 24.84 9.57 -5.85
N THR A 37 24.82 9.54 -4.51
CA THR A 37 25.82 10.27 -3.68
C THR A 37 25.71 9.95 -2.19
N ASP A 38 26.73 10.32 -1.39
CA ASP A 38 26.57 10.58 0.05
C ASP A 38 25.48 11.66 0.23
N VAL A 39 24.27 11.22 0.53
CA VAL A 39 23.10 12.09 0.67
C VAL A 39 23.24 12.93 1.94
N ASN A 40 23.84 14.12 1.80
CA ASN A 40 23.87 15.15 2.85
C ASN A 40 22.63 16.05 2.69
N LEU A 41 21.59 15.75 3.45
CA LEU A 41 20.36 16.55 3.49
C LEU A 41 20.49 17.65 4.54
N GLU A 42 20.08 18.87 4.18
CA GLU A 42 19.85 19.92 5.16
C GLU A 42 18.68 19.58 6.08
N ALA A 43 18.57 20.22 7.26
CA ALA A 43 17.53 19.88 8.24
C ALA A 43 16.09 19.96 7.67
N GLY A 44 15.82 20.92 6.78
CA GLY A 44 14.53 21.04 6.10
C GLY A 44 14.27 19.87 5.13
N GLU A 45 15.27 19.50 4.33
CA GLU A 45 15.19 18.41 3.37
C GLU A 45 15.08 17.04 4.06
N LEU A 46 15.79 16.85 5.17
CA LEU A 46 15.69 15.65 6.01
C LEU A 46 14.28 15.48 6.56
N SER A 47 13.64 16.57 6.99
CA SER A 47 12.25 16.51 7.48
C SER A 47 11.28 16.16 6.36
N GLY A 48 11.45 16.75 5.17
CA GLY A 48 10.65 16.42 3.99
C GLY A 48 10.82 14.95 3.58
N PHE A 49 12.06 14.47 3.55
CA PHE A 49 12.38 13.08 3.26
C PHE A 49 11.74 12.13 4.30
N PHE A 50 11.78 12.48 5.58
CA PHE A 50 11.11 11.71 6.63
C PHE A 50 9.60 11.59 6.38
N PHE A 51 8.93 12.67 6.00
CA PHE A 51 7.49 12.62 5.68
C PHE A 51 7.20 11.73 4.47
N VAL A 52 8.00 11.81 3.41
CA VAL A 52 7.87 10.94 2.23
C VAL A 52 8.04 9.46 2.61
N MET A 53 9.03 9.15 3.45
CA MET A 53 9.25 7.78 3.92
C MET A 53 8.11 7.27 4.82
N GLN A 54 7.57 8.11 5.69
CA GLN A 54 6.40 7.76 6.52
C GLN A 54 5.15 7.50 5.67
N ASP A 55 4.90 8.33 4.67
CA ASP A 55 3.78 8.16 3.74
C ASP A 55 3.90 6.85 2.94
N LEU A 56 5.11 6.55 2.43
CA LEU A 56 5.39 5.28 1.75
C LEU A 56 5.08 4.07 2.66
N ILE A 57 5.58 4.08 3.89
CA ILE A 57 5.32 3.01 4.87
C ILE A 57 3.81 2.90 5.16
N HIS A 58 3.11 4.02 5.28
CA HIS A 58 1.67 4.03 5.53
C HIS A 58 0.89 3.38 4.39
N ARG A 59 1.20 3.71 3.13
CA ARG A 59 0.55 3.12 1.96
C ARG A 59 0.76 1.61 1.87
N ILE A 60 1.99 1.14 2.10
CA ILE A 60 2.32 -0.29 2.12
C ILE A 60 1.54 -1.01 3.22
N LYS A 61 1.54 -0.50 4.45
CA LYS A 61 0.80 -1.10 5.57
C LYS A 61 -0.71 -1.12 5.32
N LYS A 62 -1.25 -0.07 4.69
CA LYS A 62 -2.67 -0.03 4.32
C LYS A 62 -2.99 -1.10 3.28
N ALA A 63 -2.14 -1.28 2.27
CA ALA A 63 -2.29 -2.34 1.27
C ALA A 63 -2.22 -3.75 1.89
N GLU A 64 -1.25 -4.01 2.79
CA GLU A 64 -1.12 -5.27 3.52
C GLU A 64 -2.37 -5.59 4.34
N ARG A 65 -2.92 -4.58 5.03
CA ARG A 65 -4.16 -4.72 5.79
C ARG A 65 -5.34 -5.08 4.90
N LEU A 66 -5.53 -4.36 3.78
CA LEU A 66 -6.61 -4.64 2.83
C LEU A 66 -6.50 -6.04 2.21
N LEU A 67 -5.28 -6.51 1.93
CA LEU A 67 -5.02 -7.88 1.47
C LEU A 67 -5.36 -8.93 2.53
N THR A 68 -5.04 -8.64 3.79
CA THR A 68 -5.39 -9.53 4.92
C THR A 68 -6.91 -9.62 5.08
N GLU A 69 -7.60 -8.48 5.09
CA GLU A 69 -9.06 -8.42 5.16
C GLU A 69 -9.72 -9.16 3.98
N TYR A 70 -9.15 -9.04 2.77
CA TYR A 70 -9.59 -9.77 1.59
C TYR A 70 -9.45 -11.29 1.75
N ARG A 71 -8.27 -11.76 2.17
CA ARG A 71 -8.00 -13.19 2.39
C ARG A 71 -8.94 -13.78 3.44
N ASP A 72 -9.12 -13.07 4.56
CA ASP A 72 -9.95 -13.54 5.66
C ASP A 72 -11.45 -13.53 5.27
N GLY A 73 -11.86 -12.60 4.39
CA GLY A 73 -13.19 -12.57 3.76
C GLY A 73 -13.47 -13.74 2.81
N ILE A 74 -12.46 -14.24 2.10
CA ILE A 74 -12.58 -15.46 1.28
C ILE A 74 -12.73 -16.69 2.18
N ALA A 75 -11.85 -16.83 3.18
CA ALA A 75 -11.85 -17.99 4.08
C ALA A 75 -13.17 -18.15 4.86
N THR A 76 -13.84 -17.05 5.19
CA THR A 76 -15.17 -17.06 5.82
C THR A 76 -16.28 -17.42 4.84
N THR A 77 -16.19 -16.98 3.58
CA THR A 77 -17.19 -17.30 2.54
C THR A 77 -17.13 -18.78 2.14
N GLU A 78 -15.95 -19.42 2.14
CA GLU A 78 -15.82 -20.86 1.82
C GLU A 78 -16.43 -21.77 2.91
N ASN A 79 -16.36 -21.36 4.18
CA ASN A 79 -16.92 -22.13 5.30
C ASN A 79 -18.46 -22.02 5.43
N GLU A 80 -19.10 -20.99 4.85
CA GLU A 80 -20.57 -20.86 4.87
C GLU A 80 -21.27 -21.61 3.73
N VAL A 81 -20.52 -22.07 2.72
CA VAL A 81 -21.06 -22.75 1.52
C VAL A 81 -20.88 -24.28 1.58
N ALA A 82 -20.12 -24.79 2.57
CA ALA A 82 -19.91 -26.21 2.85
C ALA A 82 -20.89 -26.73 3.91
#